data_AF-A0A3N5HHL6-F1
#
_entry.id   AF-A0A3N5HHL6-F1
#
_cell.length_a   1.000
_cell.length_b   1.000
_cell.length_c   1.000
_cell.angle_alpha   90.00
_cell.angle_beta   90.00
_cell.angle_gamma   90.00
#
_symmetry.space_group_name_H-M   'P 1'
#
loop_
_entity.id
_entity.type
_entity.pdbx_description
1 polymer ?
#
loop_
_entity_poly.entity_id
_entity_poly.type
_entity_poly.pdbx_seq_one_letter_code
_entity_poly.pdbx_strand_id
1 'polypeptide(L)'
;MTSRRQEGWEASGVITLQGIELYNGKAILYSMGDFIDDYAVDSDERNDLSFLFLLELERGHIARIVLHPVRIEDLYVRLAKDEEVTFLQKTMQAKCAAFGSRILFHDGVGRFEVS
;
A
#
# COMPACT_ATOMS: atom_id res chain seq x y z
N MET A 1 5.79 32.79 -25.31
CA MET A 1 4.97 31.79 -26.02
C MET A 1 5.14 30.47 -25.28
N THR A 2 4.07 30.03 -24.64
CA THR A 2 4.04 28.98 -23.60
C THR A 2 4.13 27.59 -24.23
N SER A 3 5.16 26.82 -23.88
CA SER A 3 5.19 25.37 -24.12
C SER A 3 4.55 24.70 -22.92
N ARG A 4 3.27 24.31 -23.05
CA ARG A 4 2.63 23.38 -22.11
C ARG A 4 3.36 22.06 -22.23
N ARG A 5 4.00 21.61 -21.15
CA ARG A 5 4.34 20.19 -21.01
C ARG A 5 3.02 19.42 -21.09
N GLN A 6 2.91 18.54 -22.08
CA GLN A 6 1.86 17.53 -22.06
C GLN A 6 2.20 16.60 -20.90
N GLU A 7 1.40 16.67 -19.83
CA GLU A 7 1.31 15.60 -18.85
C GLU A 7 0.65 14.42 -19.57
N GLY A 8 1.48 13.61 -20.22
CA GLY A 8 1.09 12.31 -20.72
C GLY A 8 0.81 11.42 -19.53
N TRP A 9 -0.47 11.18 -19.25
CA TRP A 9 -0.88 10.06 -18.44
C TRP A 9 -0.58 8.79 -19.24
N GLU A 10 0.67 8.32 -19.21
CA GLU A 10 0.93 6.91 -19.40
C GLU A 10 0.31 6.24 -18.17
N ALA A 11 -0.79 5.53 -18.38
CA ALA A 11 -1.17 4.50 -17.44
C ALA A 11 -0.05 3.47 -17.52
N SER A 12 1.01 3.66 -16.72
CA SER A 12 1.90 2.60 -16.33
C SER A 12 0.95 1.49 -15.86
N GLY A 13 0.92 0.37 -16.57
CA GLY A 13 0.09 -0.79 -16.21
C GLY A 13 0.54 -1.45 -14.90
N VAL A 14 1.24 -0.70 -14.06
CA VAL A 14 1.95 -1.07 -12.86
C VAL A 14 1.00 -0.87 -11.69
N ILE A 15 0.87 -1.91 -10.87
CA ILE A 15 0.06 -1.84 -9.66
C ILE A 15 0.79 -0.93 -8.67
N THR A 16 0.13 0.16 -8.27
CA THR A 16 0.67 1.10 -7.28
C THR A 16 -0.01 0.88 -5.94
N LEU A 17 0.76 0.99 -4.86
CA LEU A 17 0.22 0.91 -3.51
C LEU A 17 -0.86 1.97 -3.30
N GLN A 18 -2.00 1.60 -2.71
CA GLN A 18 -3.09 2.53 -2.37
C GLN A 18 -3.41 2.53 -0.87
N GLY A 19 -3.95 3.65 -0.41
CA GLY A 19 -4.38 3.81 0.99
C GLY A 19 -5.64 3.02 1.31
N ILE A 20 -5.96 2.92 2.60
CA ILE A 20 -7.22 2.32 3.07
C ILE A 20 -8.21 3.45 3.33
N GLU A 21 -9.39 3.38 2.73
CA GLU A 21 -10.47 4.34 2.99
C GLU A 21 -11.42 3.79 4.06
N LEU A 22 -11.96 4.67 4.90
CA LEU A 22 -13.09 4.36 5.77
C LEU A 22 -14.34 5.03 5.22
N TYR A 23 -15.28 4.22 4.72
CA TYR A 23 -16.53 4.69 4.16
C TYR A 23 -17.71 4.02 4.87
N ASN A 24 -18.59 4.83 5.49
CA ASN A 24 -19.74 4.35 6.27
C ASN A 24 -19.37 3.26 7.30
N GLY A 25 -18.25 3.43 8.02
CA GLY A 25 -17.77 2.49 9.02
C GLY A 25 -17.23 1.17 8.44
N LYS A 26 -16.88 1.14 7.16
CA LYS A 26 -16.31 -0.03 6.48
C LYS A 26 -14.99 0.34 5.83
N ALA A 27 -13.99 -0.51 6.02
CA ALA A 27 -12.71 -0.36 5.33
C ALA A 27 -12.85 -0.76 3.86
N ILE A 28 -12.34 0.08 2.95
CA ILE A 28 -12.17 -0.24 1.54
C ILE A 28 -10.67 -0.30 1.27
N LEU A 29 -10.21 -1.45 0.75
CA LEU A 29 -8.82 -1.69 0.42
C LEU A 29 -8.68 -1.68 -1.10
N TYR A 30 -7.86 -0.78 -1.61
CA TYR A 30 -7.58 -0.63 -3.03
C TYR A 30 -6.21 -1.22 -3.33
N SER A 31 -6.05 -1.81 -4.52
CA SER A 31 -4.74 -2.13 -5.11
C SER A 31 -3.78 -2.83 -4.12
N MET A 32 -4.21 -3.95 -3.55
CA MET A 32 -3.46 -4.67 -2.50
C MET A 32 -2.18 -5.35 -3.00
N GLY A 33 -1.86 -5.21 -4.29
CA GLY A 33 -0.77 -5.94 -4.93
C GLY A 33 -1.13 -7.39 -5.23
N ASP A 34 -0.16 -8.04 -5.86
CA ASP A 34 -0.04 -9.49 -5.93
C ASP A 34 1.30 -9.88 -5.27
N PHE A 35 1.49 -11.15 -4.95
CA PHE A 35 2.77 -11.71 -4.51
C PHE A 35 3.60 -12.29 -5.66
N ILE A 36 3.01 -12.37 -6.85
CA ILE A 36 3.66 -12.76 -8.08
C ILE A 36 3.41 -11.66 -9.09
N ASP A 37 4.49 -11.15 -9.69
CA ASP A 37 4.41 -10.04 -10.62
C ASP A 37 5.35 -10.32 -11.80
N ASP A 38 4.85 -10.19 -13.04
CA ASP A 38 5.60 -10.32 -14.28
C ASP A 38 6.07 -8.97 -14.84
N TYR A 39 5.77 -7.87 -14.15
CA TYR A 39 6.17 -6.53 -14.51
C TYR A 39 7.62 -6.23 -14.13
N ALA A 40 8.28 -5.43 -14.97
CA ALA A 40 9.57 -4.85 -14.61
C ALA A 40 9.39 -3.91 -13.41
N VAL A 41 10.38 -3.91 -12.51
CA VAL A 41 10.36 -3.01 -11.35
C VAL A 41 10.52 -1.57 -11.84
N ASP A 42 9.52 -0.75 -11.56
CA ASP A 42 9.60 0.70 -11.72
C ASP A 42 10.29 1.29 -10.48
N SER A 43 11.38 2.04 -10.69
CA SER A 43 12.18 2.57 -9.59
C SER A 43 11.47 3.66 -8.78
N ASP A 44 10.52 4.36 -9.41
CA ASP A 44 9.79 5.47 -8.80
C ASP A 44 8.52 4.95 -8.10
N GLU A 45 7.76 4.09 -8.78
CA GLU A 45 6.53 3.51 -8.23
C GLU A 45 6.77 2.36 -7.25
N ARG A 46 7.95 1.72 -7.32
CA ARG A 46 8.37 0.62 -6.42
C ARG A 46 7.30 -0.45 -6.27
N ASN A 47 6.80 -0.95 -7.41
CA ASN A 47 5.79 -2.02 -7.46
C ASN A 47 6.30 -3.37 -6.93
N ASP A 48 7.61 -3.51 -6.70
CA ASP A 48 8.21 -4.61 -5.96
C ASP A 48 7.87 -4.58 -4.46
N LEU A 49 7.35 -3.46 -3.93
CA LEU A 49 7.01 -3.27 -2.52
C LEU A 49 5.50 -3.25 -2.30
N SER A 50 5.00 -4.03 -1.34
CA SER A 50 3.60 -4.05 -0.93
C SER A 50 3.45 -4.43 0.55
N PHE A 51 2.24 -4.82 0.98
CA PHE A 51 1.98 -5.39 2.28
C PHE A 51 1.24 -6.73 2.17
N LEU A 52 1.53 -7.64 3.12
CA LEU A 52 0.58 -8.67 3.49
C LEU A 52 -0.48 -8.06 4.42
N PHE A 53 -1.74 -8.18 4.02
CA PHE A 53 -2.89 -7.67 4.77
C PHE A 53 -3.53 -8.80 5.57
N LEU A 54 -3.50 -8.71 6.90
CA LEU A 54 -4.19 -9.62 7.81
C LEU A 54 -5.42 -8.92 8.37
N LEU A 55 -6.59 -9.52 8.13
CA LEU A 55 -7.86 -9.01 8.62
C LEU A 55 -8.21 -9.71 9.94
N GLU A 56 -8.34 -8.93 11.01
CA GLU A 56 -8.82 -9.42 12.30
C GLU A 56 -10.33 -9.19 12.39
N LEU A 57 -11.06 -10.28 12.63
CA LEU A 57 -12.51 -10.27 12.68
C LEU A 57 -13.00 -10.33 14.14
N GLU A 58 -13.94 -9.47 14.48
CA GLU A 58 -14.68 -9.53 15.74
C GLU A 58 -16.18 -9.53 15.44
N ARG A 59 -16.90 -10.52 16.00
CA ARG A 59 -18.37 -10.66 15.87
C ARG A 59 -18.88 -10.57 14.42
N GLY A 60 -18.08 -11.06 13.46
CA GLY A 60 -18.43 -11.06 12.03
C GLY A 60 -18.07 -9.78 11.27
N HIS A 61 -17.38 -8.82 11.90
CA HIS A 61 -16.94 -7.58 11.28
C HIS A 61 -15.41 -7.47 11.32
N ILE A 62 -14.81 -6.78 10.34
CA ILE A 62 -13.37 -6.44 10.39
C ILE A 62 -13.19 -5.39 11.46
N ALA A 63 -12.50 -5.74 12.54
CA ALA A 63 -12.16 -4.83 13.62
C ALA A 63 -10.86 -4.08 13.30
N ARG A 64 -9.89 -4.80 12.74
CA ARG A 64 -8.55 -4.30 12.50
C ARG A 64 -7.91 -4.92 11.27
N ILE A 65 -7.04 -4.16 10.62
CA ILE A 65 -6.21 -4.62 9.51
C ILE A 65 -4.75 -4.44 9.93
N VAL A 66 -3.98 -5.52 9.90
CA VAL A 66 -2.55 -5.54 10.20
C VAL A 66 -1.77 -5.67 8.90
N LEU A 67 -0.80 -4.78 8.69
CA LEU A 67 -0.04 -4.65 7.45
C LEU A 67 1.41 -5.03 7.70
N HIS A 68 1.86 -6.15 7.13
CA HIS A 68 3.26 -6.57 7.16
C HIS A 68 3.96 -6.14 5.88
N PRO A 69 4.99 -5.27 5.94
CA PRO A 69 5.74 -4.85 4.76
C PRO A 69 6.37 -6.04 4.05
N VAL A 70 6.18 -6.14 2.74
CA VAL A 70 6.78 -7.20 1.91
C VAL A 70 7.46 -6.65 0.67
N ARG A 71 8.39 -7.44 0.14
CA ARG A 71 9.05 -7.22 -1.14
C ARG A 71 9.00 -8.50 -1.98
N ILE A 72 8.70 -8.32 -3.25
CA ILE A 72 8.86 -9.34 -4.29
C ILE A 72 10.27 -9.18 -4.88
N GLU A 73 11.07 -10.23 -4.85
CA GLU A 73 12.38 -10.27 -5.51
C GLU A 73 12.72 -11.71 -5.88
N ASP A 74 13.46 -11.91 -6.98
CA ASP A 74 13.95 -13.22 -7.44
C ASP A 74 12.89 -14.35 -7.38
N LEU A 75 11.65 -14.04 -7.78
CA LEU A 75 10.50 -14.97 -7.81
C LEU A 75 10.02 -15.46 -6.43
N TYR A 76 10.30 -14.73 -5.36
CA TYR A 76 9.76 -15.01 -4.03
C TYR A 76 9.35 -13.73 -3.29
N VAL A 77 8.59 -13.90 -2.21
CA VAL A 77 8.17 -12.80 -1.33
C VAL A 77 8.89 -12.93 0.02
N ARG A 78 9.44 -11.81 0.48
CA ARG A 78 10.01 -11.69 1.83
C ARG A 78 9.46 -10.48 2.56
N LEU A 79 9.67 -10.45 3.87
CA LEU A 79 9.50 -9.22 4.63
C LEU A 79 10.47 -8.14 4.10
N ALA A 80 9.93 -6.93 3.92
CA ALA A 80 10.71 -5.77 3.58
C ALA A 80 11.60 -5.34 4.76
N LYS A 81 12.71 -4.67 4.47
CA LYS A 81 13.72 -4.28 5.47
C LYS A 81 14.07 -2.79 5.36
N ASP A 82 14.51 -2.21 6.48
CA ASP A 82 15.17 -0.90 6.55
C ASP A 82 14.46 0.23 5.75
N GLU A 83 15.07 0.67 4.65
CA GLU A 83 14.58 1.75 3.80
C GLU A 83 13.28 1.36 3.06
N GLU A 84 13.10 0.08 2.72
CA GLU A 84 11.89 -0.44 2.08
C GLU A 84 10.69 -0.28 3.03
N VAL A 85 10.88 -0.62 4.31
CA VAL A 85 9.87 -0.42 5.36
C VAL A 85 9.58 1.07 5.52
N THR A 86 10.62 1.90 5.57
CA THR A 86 10.47 3.35 5.74
C THR A 86 9.69 3.97 4.58
N PHE A 87 9.95 3.54 3.35
CA PHE A 87 9.21 3.96 2.17
C PHE A 87 7.74 3.55 2.26
N LEU A 88 7.47 2.26 2.48
CA LEU A 88 6.12 1.71 2.58
C LEU A 88 5.28 2.40 3.66
N GLN A 89 5.88 2.67 4.83
CA GLN A 89 5.22 3.40 5.91
C GLN A 89 4.77 4.80 5.49
N LYS A 90 5.71 5.59 4.95
CA LYS A 90 5.43 6.97 4.53
C LYS A 90 4.38 7.00 3.43
N THR A 91 4.49 6.12 2.44
CA THR A 91 3.56 6.04 1.31
C THR A 91 2.16 5.65 1.78
N MET A 92 2.02 4.61 2.61
CA MET A 92 0.72 4.18 3.13
C MET A 92 0.09 5.26 4.04
N GLN A 93 0.87 5.90 4.90
CA GLN A 93 0.39 7.01 5.73
C GLN A 93 -0.13 8.17 4.90
N ALA A 94 0.62 8.59 3.87
CA ALA A 94 0.22 9.69 2.99
C ALA A 94 -1.07 9.37 2.23
N LYS A 95 -1.20 8.13 1.72
CA LYS A 95 -2.38 7.71 0.96
C LYS A 95 -3.61 7.51 1.83
N CYS A 96 -3.48 6.95 3.03
CA CYS A 96 -4.56 6.94 4.02
C CYS A 96 -5.00 8.37 4.38
N ALA A 97 -4.04 9.28 4.62
CA ALA A 97 -4.34 10.67 4.94
C ALA A 97 -5.10 11.39 3.81
N ALA A 98 -4.83 11.06 2.54
CA ALA A 98 -5.58 11.58 1.40
C ALA A 98 -7.06 11.15 1.40
N PHE A 99 -7.39 9.99 1.99
CA PHE A 99 -8.76 9.54 2.25
C PHE A 99 -9.34 10.04 3.58
N GLY A 100 -8.58 10.82 4.36
CA GLY A 100 -8.97 11.23 5.71
C GLY A 100 -8.93 10.10 6.75
N SER A 101 -8.32 8.96 6.42
CA SER A 101 -8.14 7.83 7.32
C SER A 101 -6.74 7.82 7.94
N ARG A 102 -6.54 7.02 9.00
CA ARG A 102 -5.26 6.95 9.71
C ARG A 102 -4.82 5.52 9.93
N ILE A 103 -3.54 5.28 9.66
CA ILE A 103 -2.83 4.06 10.02
C ILE A 103 -1.68 4.39 10.97
N LEU A 104 -1.39 3.49 11.91
CA LEU A 104 -0.24 3.59 12.81
C LEU A 104 0.76 2.50 12.50
N PHE A 105 2.05 2.81 12.62
CA PHE A 105 3.12 1.83 12.47
C PHE A 105 3.87 1.68 13.79
N HIS A 106 4.15 0.43 14.17
CA HIS A 106 4.97 0.08 15.32
C HIS A 106 5.84 -1.11 14.95
N ASP A 107 7.15 -1.00 15.18
CA ASP A 107 8.16 -2.00 14.81
C ASP A 107 8.04 -2.49 13.36
N GLY A 108 7.82 -1.55 12.44
CA GLY A 108 7.66 -1.88 11.02
C GLY A 108 6.24 -2.26 10.60
N VAL A 109 5.38 -2.68 11.54
CA VAL A 109 4.07 -3.26 11.24
C VAL A 109 2.95 -2.23 11.35
N GLY A 110 2.13 -2.14 10.30
CA GLY A 110 0.99 -1.24 10.23
C GLY A 110 -0.24 -1.80 10.94
N ARG A 111 -0.99 -0.93 11.60
CA ARG A 111 -2.27 -1.24 12.24
C ARG A 111 -3.29 -0.17 11.87
N PHE A 112 -4.37 -0.61 11.26
CA PHE A 112 -5.51 0.21 10.86
C PHE A 112 -6.74 -0.26 11.63
N GLU A 113 -7.27 0.60 12.49
CA GLU A 113 -8.49 0.33 13.24
C GLU A 113 -9.71 0.73 12.39
N VAL A 114 -10.73 -0.11 12.36
CA VAL A 114 -11.95 0.13 11.55
C VAL A 114 -13.07 0.78 12.38
N SER A 115 -12.86 0.93 13.70
CA SER A 115 -13.83 1.43 14.70
C SER A 115 -14.54 2.72 14.34
#